data_AF-A0A1A8X6F2-F1
#
_entry.id   AF-A0A1A8X6F2-F1
#
_cell.length_a   1.000
_cell.length_b   1.000
_cell.length_c   1.000
_cell.angle_alpha   90.00
_cell.angle_beta   90.00
_cell.angle_gamma   90.00
#
_symmetry.space_group_name_H-M   'P 1'
#
loop_
_entity.id
_entity.type
_entity.pdbx_description
1 polymer ?
#
loop_
_entity_poly.entity_id
_entity_poly.type
_entity_poly.pdbx_seq_one_letter_code
_entity_poly.pdbx_strand_id
1 'polypeptide(L)'
;MATDISVNDLPSKKFSKIWEDGICYNEVNDIIRYNKGQVEAFTWKGNVQKNFSNHLGKLKAEIKENTLEKRCRDLYYLIYGILYQLKNLKDYYTIYIGIKDTIKNHINSAFMNAAITDTGYANCLVVANKEEDYEHDTIKNKKYIDDLCEDFIYIEKNINQINRSLECNGIKKYFEGEISKIKPLYETDTQKYKKILQYYKQDNFDNLINIIEKIKCNAVEDFRETRDIENEETEVDFLPLHIFISSILSLFGFLLIFFFLYQATPFRSWFDRKIRKKIIFANNANDDVSHKILEDSCEYPKTNSYSDEYHVLYNFVADN
;
A
#
# COMPACT_ATOMS: atom_id res chain seq x y z
N MET A 1 -1.42 14.31 26.78
CA MET A 1 -2.46 13.28 26.53
C MET A 1 -1.87 12.27 25.56
N ALA A 2 -1.95 10.97 25.86
CA ALA A 2 -1.63 9.95 24.85
C ALA A 2 -2.71 10.02 23.77
N THR A 3 -2.31 9.99 22.50
CA THR A 3 -3.25 9.93 21.37
C THR A 3 -4.03 8.62 21.44
N ASP A 4 -5.34 8.71 21.25
CA ASP A 4 -6.22 7.55 21.18
C ASP A 4 -5.79 6.63 20.02
N ILE A 5 -5.70 5.32 20.28
CA ILE A 5 -5.41 4.32 19.24
C ILE A 5 -6.63 4.25 18.33
N SER A 6 -6.42 4.43 17.03
CA SER A 6 -7.40 4.32 15.96
C SER A 6 -7.09 3.14 15.03
N VAL A 7 -7.97 2.88 14.06
CA VAL A 7 -7.72 1.88 13.00
C VAL A 7 -6.47 2.23 12.16
N ASN A 8 -6.11 3.51 12.05
CA ASN A 8 -4.92 3.92 11.28
C ASN A 8 -3.60 3.62 12.01
N ASP A 9 -3.66 3.40 13.34
CA ASP A 9 -2.50 3.06 14.16
C ASP A 9 -2.18 1.56 14.13
N LEU A 10 -3.02 0.76 13.48
CA LEU A 10 -2.79 -0.66 13.28
C LEU A 10 -1.49 -0.90 12.50
N PRO A 11 -0.64 -1.85 12.92
CA PRO A 11 0.62 -2.14 12.25
C PRO A 11 0.50 -2.40 10.75
N SER A 12 -0.52 -3.14 10.32
CA SER A 12 -0.74 -3.44 8.89
C SER A 12 -0.98 -2.18 8.06
N LYS A 13 -1.61 -1.14 8.64
CA LYS A 13 -1.87 0.14 7.98
C LYS A 13 -0.61 0.99 7.98
N LYS A 14 0.01 1.14 9.15
CA LYS A 14 1.21 1.96 9.35
C LYS A 14 2.36 1.55 8.45
N PHE A 15 2.56 0.24 8.26
CA PHE A 15 3.69 -0.29 7.50
C PHE A 15 3.30 -0.83 6.11
N SER A 16 2.08 -0.57 5.65
CA SER A 16 1.54 -1.09 4.37
C SER A 16 2.43 -0.78 3.16
N LYS A 17 3.11 0.37 3.17
CA LYS A 17 3.90 0.89 2.05
C LYS A 17 5.40 0.93 2.30
N ILE A 18 5.87 0.36 3.42
CA ILE A 18 7.26 0.54 3.88
C ILE A 18 8.30 0.10 2.84
N TRP A 19 7.96 -0.82 1.95
CA TRP A 19 8.87 -1.34 0.92
C TRP A 19 8.70 -0.71 -0.47
N GLU A 20 7.64 0.07 -0.72
CA GLU A 20 7.27 0.51 -2.06
C GLU A 20 8.41 1.26 -2.77
N ASP A 21 9.09 2.17 -2.07
CA ASP A 21 10.20 2.95 -2.62
C ASP A 21 11.43 2.06 -2.91
N GLY A 22 11.78 1.19 -1.96
CA GLY A 22 12.93 0.29 -2.10
C GLY A 22 12.81 -0.69 -3.27
N ILE A 23 11.59 -1.03 -3.66
CA ILE A 23 11.32 -1.94 -4.78
C ILE A 23 10.80 -1.23 -6.04
N CYS A 24 10.78 0.10 -6.04
CA CYS A 24 10.28 0.90 -7.17
C CYS A 24 8.85 0.48 -7.57
N TYR A 25 7.95 0.35 -6.60
CA TYR A 25 6.63 -0.25 -6.78
C TYR A 25 5.79 0.42 -7.87
N ASN A 26 5.80 1.75 -7.94
CA ASN A 26 5.03 2.50 -8.95
C ASN A 26 5.48 2.16 -10.37
N GLU A 27 6.79 1.98 -10.59
CA GLU A 27 7.35 1.62 -11.89
C GLU A 27 6.82 0.25 -12.36
N VAL A 28 6.91 -0.77 -11.50
CA VAL A 28 6.44 -2.11 -11.88
C VAL A 28 4.92 -2.22 -11.94
N ASN A 29 4.21 -1.47 -11.10
CA ASN A 29 2.76 -1.39 -11.19
C ASN A 29 2.31 -0.80 -12.53
N ASP A 30 3.02 0.20 -13.06
CA ASP A 30 2.76 0.73 -14.42
C ASP A 30 3.10 -0.28 -15.50
N ILE A 31 4.19 -1.05 -15.36
CA ILE A 31 4.53 -2.14 -16.30
C ILE A 31 3.39 -3.15 -16.37
N ILE A 32 2.90 -3.60 -15.22
CA ILE A 32 1.81 -4.58 -15.11
C ILE A 32 0.51 -3.99 -15.66
N ARG A 33 0.14 -2.78 -15.23
CA ARG A 33 -1.13 -2.13 -15.58
C ARG A 33 -1.26 -1.88 -17.08
N TYR A 34 -0.17 -1.47 -17.73
CA TYR A 34 -0.18 -1.11 -19.15
C TYR A 34 0.40 -2.21 -20.05
N ASN A 35 0.73 -3.38 -19.50
CA ASN A 35 1.34 -4.49 -20.22
C ASN A 35 2.54 -4.03 -21.06
N LYS A 36 3.46 -3.28 -20.42
CA LYS A 36 4.65 -2.72 -21.07
C LYS A 36 5.61 -3.83 -21.52
N GLY A 37 6.58 -3.46 -22.35
CA GLY A 37 7.56 -4.39 -22.89
C GLY A 37 8.56 -4.90 -21.86
N GLN A 38 9.34 -5.91 -22.29
CA GLN A 38 10.40 -6.51 -21.49
C GLN A 38 11.49 -5.51 -21.07
N VAL A 39 11.74 -4.48 -21.89
CA VAL A 39 12.78 -3.46 -21.64
C VAL A 39 12.49 -2.71 -20.35
N GLU A 40 11.23 -2.36 -20.11
CA GLU A 40 10.78 -1.67 -18.92
C GLU A 40 10.95 -2.56 -17.68
N ALA A 41 10.70 -3.87 -17.80
CA ALA A 41 10.94 -4.80 -16.69
C ALA A 41 12.42 -4.98 -16.36
N PHE A 42 13.30 -4.94 -17.36
CA PHE A 42 14.74 -4.92 -17.13
C PHE A 42 15.22 -3.61 -16.49
N THR A 43 14.60 -2.49 -16.87
CA THR A 43 14.84 -1.18 -16.25
C THR A 43 14.44 -1.22 -14.77
N TRP A 44 13.21 -1.68 -14.48
CA TRP A 44 12.72 -1.84 -13.11
C TRP A 44 13.64 -2.74 -12.27
N LYS A 45 14.03 -3.90 -12.81
CA LYS A 45 15.00 -4.80 -12.16
C LYS A 45 16.29 -4.05 -11.79
N GLY A 46 16.84 -3.25 -12.71
CA GLY A 46 18.03 -2.44 -12.47
C GLY A 46 17.82 -1.36 -11.39
N ASN A 47 16.64 -0.73 -11.35
CA ASN A 47 16.29 0.28 -10.35
C ASN A 47 16.13 -0.32 -8.95
N VAL A 48 15.51 -1.50 -8.83
CA VAL A 48 15.47 -2.26 -7.56
C VAL A 48 16.88 -2.51 -7.03
N GLN A 49 17.80 -2.96 -7.89
CA GLN A 49 19.20 -3.21 -7.49
C GLN A 49 19.95 -1.95 -7.03
N LYS A 50 19.57 -0.77 -7.52
CA LYS A 50 20.18 0.51 -7.09
C LYS A 50 19.55 1.02 -5.79
N ASN A 51 18.24 0.87 -5.64
CA ASN A 51 17.47 1.56 -4.61
C ASN A 51 17.29 0.74 -3.32
N PHE A 52 17.19 -0.59 -3.42
CA PHE A 52 16.79 -1.42 -2.28
C PHE A 52 17.73 -1.30 -1.09
N SER A 53 19.05 -1.36 -1.31
CA SER A 53 20.04 -1.32 -0.23
C SER A 53 20.06 0.03 0.50
N ASN A 54 19.90 1.13 -0.26
CA ASN A 54 19.81 2.48 0.32
C ASN A 54 18.53 2.66 1.12
N HIS A 55 17.40 2.16 0.60
CA HIS A 55 16.12 2.20 1.29
C HIS A 55 16.14 1.36 2.57
N LEU A 56 16.69 0.15 2.52
CA LEU A 56 16.89 -0.71 3.68
C LEU A 56 17.69 0.01 4.77
N GLY A 57 18.74 0.76 4.41
CA GLY A 57 19.52 1.57 5.33
C GLY A 57 18.68 2.61 6.09
N LYS A 58 17.74 3.28 5.40
CA LYS A 58 16.81 4.25 6.00
C LYS A 58 15.80 3.58 6.93
N LEU A 59 15.25 2.45 6.50
CA LEU A 59 14.23 1.70 7.25
C LEU A 59 14.73 1.13 8.57
N LYS A 60 16.05 0.93 8.74
CA LYS A 60 16.61 0.42 10.01
C LYS A 60 16.14 1.21 11.24
N ALA A 61 15.97 2.52 11.12
CA ALA A 61 15.48 3.35 12.22
C ALA A 61 13.96 3.21 12.47
N GLU A 62 13.20 2.92 11.41
CA GLU A 62 11.73 2.80 11.46
C GLU A 62 11.29 1.41 11.95
N ILE A 63 12.04 0.36 11.57
CA ILE A 63 11.79 -1.02 11.95
C ILE A 63 12.47 -1.29 13.30
N LYS A 64 11.73 -1.12 14.39
CA LYS A 64 12.19 -1.56 15.72
C LYS A 64 12.24 -3.08 15.81
N GLU A 65 13.12 -3.59 16.67
CA GLU A 65 13.21 -5.01 17.03
C GLU A 65 11.81 -5.56 17.41
N ASN A 66 11.47 -6.76 16.94
CA ASN A 66 10.16 -7.44 16.93
C ASN A 66 9.25 -7.20 15.71
N THR A 67 9.44 -6.14 14.92
CA THR A 67 8.64 -5.97 13.68
C THR A 67 9.35 -6.49 12.45
N LEU A 68 10.68 -6.63 12.50
CA LEU A 68 11.52 -6.96 11.35
C LEU A 68 11.12 -8.26 10.63
N GLU A 69 10.87 -9.35 11.35
CA GLU A 69 10.50 -10.62 10.73
C GLU A 69 9.21 -10.49 9.90
N LYS A 70 8.19 -9.82 10.46
CA LYS A 70 6.93 -9.54 9.77
C LYS A 70 7.15 -8.58 8.60
N ARG A 71 7.95 -7.51 8.77
CA ARG A 71 8.31 -6.62 7.66
C ARG A 71 8.99 -7.39 6.52
N CYS A 72 9.81 -8.39 6.82
CA CYS A 72 10.44 -9.23 5.81
C CYS A 72 9.43 -10.13 5.10
N ARG A 73 8.47 -10.75 5.81
CA ARG A 73 7.35 -11.46 5.15
C ARG A 73 6.55 -10.53 4.24
N ASP A 74 6.30 -9.29 4.65
CA ASP A 74 5.59 -8.30 3.83
C ASP A 74 6.32 -7.96 2.53
N LEU A 75 7.64 -7.80 2.58
CA LEU A 75 8.45 -7.63 1.39
C LEU A 75 8.30 -8.82 0.43
N TYR A 76 8.39 -10.05 0.94
CA TYR A 76 8.28 -11.23 0.10
C TYR A 76 6.87 -11.43 -0.47
N TYR A 77 5.82 -11.16 0.30
CA TYR A 77 4.47 -11.14 -0.24
C TYR A 77 4.32 -10.13 -1.38
N LEU A 78 4.91 -8.94 -1.23
CA LEU A 78 4.86 -7.89 -2.24
C LEU A 78 5.65 -8.28 -3.50
N ILE A 79 6.91 -8.69 -3.34
CA ILE A 79 7.80 -9.06 -4.44
C ILE A 79 7.26 -10.27 -5.21
N TYR A 80 6.88 -11.36 -4.54
CA TYR A 80 6.34 -12.53 -5.25
C TYR A 80 4.98 -12.25 -5.86
N GLY A 81 4.17 -11.36 -5.27
CA GLY A 81 2.91 -10.92 -5.86
C GLY A 81 3.11 -10.13 -7.16
N ILE A 82 4.15 -9.31 -7.22
CA ILE A 82 4.59 -8.58 -8.41
C ILE A 82 5.15 -9.56 -9.45
N LEU A 83 6.07 -10.44 -9.04
CA LEU A 83 6.71 -11.42 -9.91
C LEU A 83 5.68 -12.36 -10.55
N TYR A 84 4.67 -12.81 -9.79
CA TYR A 84 3.56 -13.59 -10.31
C TYR A 84 2.78 -12.83 -11.38
N GLN A 85 2.49 -11.55 -11.17
CA GLN A 85 1.80 -10.71 -12.17
C GLN A 85 2.66 -10.52 -13.43
N LEU A 86 3.96 -10.24 -13.27
CA LEU A 86 4.90 -10.11 -14.39
C LEU A 86 5.01 -11.42 -15.19
N LYS A 87 5.09 -12.57 -14.52
CA LYS A 87 5.14 -13.90 -15.17
C LYS A 87 3.97 -14.12 -16.14
N ASN A 88 2.80 -13.55 -15.81
CA ASN A 88 1.56 -13.70 -16.57
C ASN A 88 1.35 -12.63 -17.64
N LEU A 89 2.28 -11.66 -17.79
CA LEU A 89 2.27 -10.73 -18.92
C LEU A 89 2.68 -11.43 -20.22
N LYS A 90 2.21 -10.90 -21.34
CA LYS A 90 2.53 -11.45 -22.66
C LYS A 90 4.04 -11.34 -22.90
N ASP A 91 4.65 -12.43 -23.35
CA ASP A 91 6.07 -12.53 -23.68
C ASP A 91 7.02 -12.49 -22.45
N TYR A 92 6.54 -12.53 -21.21
CA TYR A 92 7.41 -12.45 -20.01
C TYR A 92 7.96 -13.80 -19.53
N TYR A 93 7.39 -14.92 -20.00
CA TYR A 93 7.74 -16.25 -19.52
C TYR A 93 9.24 -16.55 -19.60
N THR A 94 9.92 -16.12 -20.67
CA THR A 94 11.34 -16.41 -20.91
C THR A 94 12.28 -15.56 -20.06
N ILE A 95 11.86 -14.36 -19.64
CA ILE A 95 12.69 -13.43 -18.85
C ILE A 95 12.40 -13.48 -17.36
N TYR A 96 11.25 -14.04 -16.97
CA TYR A 96 10.75 -14.11 -15.60
C TYR A 96 11.79 -14.68 -14.62
N ILE A 97 12.41 -15.81 -14.97
CA ILE A 97 13.41 -16.48 -14.10
C ILE A 97 14.58 -15.54 -13.84
N GLY A 98 15.12 -14.91 -14.88
CA GLY A 98 16.23 -13.96 -14.76
C GLY A 98 15.89 -12.74 -13.90
N ILE A 99 14.68 -12.18 -14.04
CA ILE A 99 14.21 -11.07 -13.20
C ILE A 99 14.07 -11.53 -11.73
N LYS A 100 13.37 -12.65 -11.50
CA LYS A 100 13.14 -13.22 -10.17
C LYS A 100 14.45 -13.44 -9.43
N ASP A 101 15.38 -14.16 -10.05
CA ASP A 101 16.63 -14.56 -9.41
C ASP A 101 17.50 -13.34 -9.13
N THR A 102 17.54 -12.36 -10.05
CA THR A 102 18.30 -11.13 -9.84
C THR A 102 17.78 -10.34 -8.64
N ILE A 103 16.46 -10.14 -8.56
CA ILE A 103 15.83 -9.39 -7.45
C ILE A 103 16.02 -10.13 -6.13
N LYS A 104 15.74 -11.43 -6.10
CA LYS A 104 15.91 -12.28 -4.91
C LYS A 104 17.35 -12.23 -4.40
N ASN A 105 18.32 -12.44 -5.29
CA ASN A 105 19.74 -12.42 -4.90
C ASN A 105 20.15 -11.05 -4.37
N HIS A 106 19.71 -9.96 -5.01
CA HIS A 106 20.04 -8.62 -4.54
C HIS A 106 19.46 -8.33 -3.15
N ILE A 107 18.17 -8.64 -2.93
CA ILE A 107 17.51 -8.48 -1.63
C ILE A 107 18.21 -9.31 -0.55
N ASN A 108 18.54 -10.57 -0.86
CA ASN A 108 19.26 -11.45 0.06
C ASN A 108 20.65 -10.92 0.39
N SER A 109 21.42 -10.44 -0.60
CA SER A 109 22.72 -9.82 -0.36
C SER A 109 22.61 -8.57 0.52
N ALA A 110 21.60 -7.74 0.31
CA ALA A 110 21.36 -6.55 1.13
C ALA A 110 21.04 -6.94 2.59
N PHE A 111 20.21 -7.95 2.82
CA PHE A 111 19.94 -8.47 4.17
C PHE A 111 21.16 -9.13 4.81
N MET A 112 21.95 -9.90 4.06
CA MET A 112 23.23 -10.46 4.54
C MET A 112 24.18 -9.36 5.01
N ASN A 113 24.30 -8.27 4.23
CA ASN A 113 25.13 -7.12 4.61
C ASN A 113 24.56 -6.41 5.85
N ALA A 114 23.25 -6.25 5.95
CA ALA A 114 22.61 -5.67 7.15
C ALA A 114 22.83 -6.54 8.40
N ALA A 115 22.86 -7.87 8.23
CA ALA A 115 23.07 -8.85 9.29
C ALA A 115 24.45 -8.77 9.96
N ILE A 116 25.44 -8.16 9.29
CA ILE A 116 26.77 -7.88 9.88
C ILE A 116 26.64 -6.92 11.07
N THR A 117 25.72 -5.95 10.99
CA THR A 117 25.52 -4.93 12.02
C THR A 117 24.39 -5.26 12.99
N ASP A 118 23.39 -6.02 12.55
CA ASP A 118 22.21 -6.38 13.33
C ASP A 118 21.76 -7.78 12.90
N THR A 119 22.05 -8.77 13.74
CA THR A 119 21.78 -10.19 13.46
C THR A 119 20.30 -10.49 13.25
N GLY A 120 19.38 -9.59 13.66
CA GLY A 120 17.95 -9.70 13.38
C GLY A 120 17.64 -9.80 11.88
N TYR A 121 18.44 -9.17 11.01
CA TYR A 121 18.26 -9.23 9.55
C TYR A 121 18.54 -10.61 8.96
N ALA A 122 19.26 -11.49 9.67
CA ALA A 122 19.43 -12.88 9.24
C ALA A 122 18.09 -13.63 9.18
N ASN A 123 17.10 -13.25 10.00
CA ASN A 123 15.77 -13.85 9.98
C ASN A 123 15.05 -13.62 8.64
N CYS A 124 15.33 -12.51 7.97
CA CYS A 124 14.76 -12.21 6.65
C CYS A 124 15.21 -13.20 5.57
N LEU A 125 16.38 -13.81 5.74
CA LEU A 125 16.90 -14.85 4.85
C LEU A 125 16.21 -16.20 5.09
N VAL A 126 15.92 -16.52 6.36
CA VAL A 126 15.15 -17.71 6.72
C VAL A 126 13.75 -17.65 6.11
N VAL A 127 13.13 -16.47 6.16
CA VAL A 127 11.85 -16.19 5.51
C VAL A 127 11.95 -16.35 3.98
N ALA A 128 13.02 -15.85 3.37
CA ALA A 128 13.27 -15.92 1.93
C ALA A 128 13.42 -17.35 1.39
N ASN A 129 14.00 -18.24 2.20
CA ASN A 129 14.33 -19.61 1.79
C ASN A 129 13.10 -20.54 1.67
N LYS A 130 11.91 -20.07 2.06
CA LYS A 130 10.65 -20.80 1.93
C LYS A 130 9.82 -20.25 0.78
N GLU A 131 10.40 -20.23 -0.42
CA GLU A 131 9.78 -19.65 -1.62
C GLU A 131 8.41 -20.26 -1.96
N GLU A 132 8.20 -21.54 -1.66
CA GLU A 132 6.91 -22.24 -1.75
C GLU A 132 5.78 -21.55 -0.95
N ASP A 133 6.12 -20.81 0.11
CA ASP A 133 5.12 -20.06 0.89
C ASP A 133 4.54 -18.89 0.09
N TYR A 134 5.22 -18.47 -0.99
CA TYR A 134 4.89 -17.29 -1.80
C TYR A 134 4.52 -17.62 -3.25
N GLU A 135 4.88 -18.80 -3.78
CA GLU A 135 4.59 -19.20 -5.16
C GLU A 135 3.14 -19.70 -5.37
N HIS A 136 2.14 -18.82 -5.23
CA HIS A 136 0.73 -19.21 -5.45
C HIS A 136 -0.18 -18.01 -5.78
N ASP A 137 -1.28 -18.25 -6.48
CA ASP A 137 -2.36 -17.25 -6.69
C ASP A 137 -3.02 -16.77 -5.36
N THR A 138 -2.77 -17.48 -4.25
CA THR A 138 -3.30 -17.17 -2.92
C THR A 138 -2.41 -16.20 -2.13
N ILE A 139 -1.31 -15.70 -2.72
CA ILE A 139 -0.37 -14.80 -2.04
C ILE A 139 -1.06 -13.58 -1.41
N LYS A 140 -2.08 -13.03 -2.08
CA LYS A 140 -2.89 -11.92 -1.55
C LYS A 140 -3.65 -12.30 -0.29
N ASN A 141 -4.23 -13.51 -0.27
CA ASN A 141 -4.98 -14.03 0.87
C ASN A 141 -4.04 -14.33 2.05
N LYS A 142 -2.88 -14.93 1.77
CA LYS A 142 -1.85 -15.18 2.78
C LYS A 142 -1.38 -13.88 3.42
N LYS A 143 -1.07 -12.85 2.61
CA LYS A 143 -0.71 -11.52 3.11
C LYS A 143 -1.81 -10.94 3.99
N TYR A 144 -3.05 -10.97 3.53
CA TYR A 144 -4.18 -10.42 4.27
C TYR A 144 -4.38 -11.09 5.63
N ILE A 145 -4.25 -12.42 5.72
CA ILE A 145 -4.29 -13.14 7.01
C ILE A 145 -3.11 -12.77 7.90
N ASP A 146 -1.89 -12.71 7.36
CA ASP A 146 -0.68 -12.36 8.13
C ASP A 146 -0.78 -10.93 8.69
N ASP A 147 -1.27 -9.98 7.88
CA ASP A 147 -1.56 -8.61 8.30
C ASP A 147 -2.60 -8.56 9.42
N LEU A 148 -3.71 -9.28 9.26
CA LEU A 148 -4.77 -9.28 10.26
C LEU A 148 -4.32 -9.93 11.57
N CYS A 149 -3.51 -10.99 11.51
CA CYS A 149 -2.95 -11.60 12.71
C CYS A 149 -2.03 -10.62 13.47
N GLU A 150 -1.20 -9.86 12.77
CA GLU A 150 -0.38 -8.81 13.39
C GLU A 150 -1.24 -7.77 14.11
N ASP A 151 -2.30 -7.32 13.44
CA ASP A 151 -3.23 -6.34 13.99
C ASP A 151 -3.93 -6.88 15.23
N PHE A 152 -4.39 -8.14 15.23
CA PHE A 152 -5.00 -8.77 16.40
C PHE A 152 -4.05 -8.84 17.60
N ILE A 153 -2.80 -9.22 17.38
CA ILE A 153 -1.78 -9.24 18.45
C ILE A 153 -1.53 -7.83 18.99
N TYR A 154 -1.52 -6.83 18.12
CA TYR A 154 -1.40 -5.44 18.54
C TYR A 154 -2.59 -4.99 19.40
N ILE A 155 -3.82 -5.34 19.00
CA ILE A 155 -5.03 -5.04 19.78
C ILE A 155 -4.99 -5.72 21.13
N GLU A 156 -4.66 -7.02 21.17
CA GLU A 156 -4.62 -7.77 22.44
C GLU A 156 -3.67 -7.13 23.45
N LYS A 157 -2.50 -6.67 22.99
CA LYS A 157 -1.52 -5.96 23.83
C LYS A 157 -2.01 -4.60 24.32
N ASN A 158 -2.85 -3.92 23.56
CA ASN A 158 -3.32 -2.55 23.85
C ASN A 158 -4.79 -2.50 24.30
N ILE A 159 -5.39 -3.63 24.63
CA ILE A 159 -6.84 -3.78 24.86
C ILE A 159 -7.38 -2.81 25.91
N ASN A 160 -6.62 -2.56 26.99
CA ASN A 160 -7.03 -1.65 28.06
C ASN A 160 -7.08 -0.19 27.62
N GLN A 161 -6.12 0.23 26.78
CA GLN A 161 -6.11 1.58 26.23
C GLN A 161 -7.27 1.75 25.24
N ILE A 162 -7.48 0.74 24.38
CA ILE A 162 -8.57 0.75 23.39
C ILE A 162 -9.93 0.81 24.07
N ASN A 163 -10.17 0.01 25.11
CA ASN A 163 -11.46 -0.01 25.82
C ASN A 163 -11.83 1.34 26.49
N ARG A 164 -10.87 2.24 26.65
CA ARG A 164 -11.05 3.60 27.21
C ARG A 164 -11.05 4.70 26.14
N SER A 165 -10.78 4.34 24.88
CA SER A 165 -10.65 5.27 23.76
C SER A 165 -12.00 5.58 23.12
N LEU A 166 -12.16 6.81 22.61
CA LEU A 166 -13.33 7.19 21.82
C LEU A 166 -13.41 6.39 20.50
N GLU A 167 -12.28 5.87 20.02
CA GLU A 167 -12.17 5.06 18.81
C GLU A 167 -12.57 3.58 19.01
N CYS A 168 -12.85 3.16 20.25
CA CYS A 168 -13.07 1.74 20.57
C CYS A 168 -14.14 1.08 19.69
N ASN A 169 -15.31 1.73 19.54
CA ASN A 169 -16.41 1.20 18.74
C ASN A 169 -16.04 1.10 17.26
N GLY A 170 -15.26 2.05 16.75
CA GLY A 170 -14.75 2.03 15.37
C GLY A 170 -13.80 0.85 15.15
N ILE A 171 -12.88 0.63 16.07
CA ILE A 171 -11.96 -0.51 16.06
C ILE A 171 -12.72 -1.83 16.13
N LYS A 172 -13.66 -1.98 17.07
CA LYS A 172 -14.45 -3.20 17.22
C LYS A 172 -15.19 -3.55 15.94
N LYS A 173 -15.92 -2.58 15.37
CA LYS A 173 -16.68 -2.74 14.12
C LYS A 173 -15.76 -3.09 12.94
N TYR A 174 -14.57 -2.50 12.87
CA TYR A 174 -13.58 -2.85 11.85
C TYR A 174 -13.22 -4.34 11.92
N PHE A 175 -12.82 -4.84 13.09
CA PHE A 175 -12.40 -6.24 13.24
C PHE A 175 -13.55 -7.25 13.08
N GLU A 176 -14.78 -6.93 13.52
CA GLU A 176 -15.97 -7.73 13.23
C GLU A 176 -16.20 -7.87 11.71
N GLY A 177 -15.99 -6.79 10.96
CA GLY A 177 -16.02 -6.79 9.51
C GLY A 177 -14.91 -7.63 8.88
N GLU A 178 -13.68 -7.51 9.37
CA GLU A 178 -12.54 -8.28 8.83
C GLU A 178 -12.69 -9.79 9.12
N ILE A 179 -13.16 -10.19 10.31
CA ILE A 179 -13.46 -11.60 10.65
C ILE A 179 -14.50 -12.18 9.70
N SER A 180 -15.57 -11.42 9.42
CA SER A 180 -16.64 -11.86 8.52
C SER A 180 -16.12 -12.17 7.11
N LYS A 181 -15.11 -11.44 6.64
CA LYS A 181 -14.46 -11.68 5.33
C LYS A 181 -13.52 -12.88 5.36
N ILE A 182 -12.76 -13.03 6.43
CA ILE A 182 -11.62 -13.95 6.47
C ILE A 182 -11.97 -15.35 6.97
N LYS A 183 -13.03 -15.47 7.78
CA LYS A 183 -13.50 -16.77 8.31
C LYS A 183 -13.84 -17.77 7.19
N PRO A 184 -14.67 -17.43 6.18
CA PRO A 184 -14.97 -18.36 5.08
C PRO A 184 -13.73 -18.75 4.28
N LEU A 185 -12.82 -17.79 4.09
CA LEU A 185 -11.56 -18.00 3.37
C LEU A 185 -10.63 -18.95 4.11
N TYR A 186 -10.54 -18.81 5.44
CA TYR A 186 -9.77 -19.71 6.30
C TYR A 186 -10.37 -21.13 6.29
N GLU A 187 -11.68 -21.26 6.48
CA GLU A 187 -12.40 -22.54 6.52
C GLU A 187 -12.33 -23.32 5.21
N THR A 188 -12.17 -22.62 4.08
CA THR A 188 -12.00 -23.25 2.77
C THR A 188 -10.69 -24.05 2.67
N ASP A 189 -9.63 -23.62 3.37
CA ASP A 189 -8.33 -24.30 3.35
C ASP A 189 -7.53 -24.04 4.63
N THR A 190 -8.00 -24.63 5.73
CA THR A 190 -7.41 -24.48 7.08
C THR A 190 -5.91 -24.77 7.10
N GLN A 191 -5.47 -25.82 6.39
CA GLN A 191 -4.06 -26.25 6.41
C GLN A 191 -3.15 -25.22 5.74
N LYS A 192 -3.61 -24.60 4.65
CA LYS A 192 -2.85 -23.57 3.93
C LYS A 192 -2.52 -22.36 4.80
N TYR A 193 -3.41 -21.97 5.71
CA TYR A 193 -3.25 -20.76 6.52
C TYR A 193 -2.75 -21.03 7.95
N LYS A 194 -2.76 -22.29 8.41
CA LYS A 194 -2.31 -22.68 9.74
C LYS A 194 -0.90 -22.20 10.07
N LYS A 195 0.03 -22.26 9.11
CA LYS A 195 1.42 -21.81 9.29
C LYS A 195 1.52 -20.32 9.63
N ILE A 196 0.60 -19.50 9.09
CA ILE A 196 0.57 -18.06 9.35
C ILE A 196 0.16 -17.80 10.79
N LEU A 197 -0.91 -18.44 11.27
CA LEU A 197 -1.36 -18.35 12.66
C LEU A 197 -0.25 -18.75 13.65
N GLN A 198 0.53 -19.77 13.32
CA GLN A 198 1.64 -20.25 14.16
C GLN A 198 2.74 -19.19 14.34
N TYR A 199 3.00 -18.31 13.36
CA TYR A 199 3.94 -17.18 13.55
C TYR A 199 3.52 -16.26 14.70
N TYR A 200 2.22 -16.19 14.99
CA TYR A 200 1.63 -15.37 16.05
C TYR A 200 1.28 -16.17 17.29
N LYS A 201 1.76 -17.42 17.40
CA LYS A 201 1.46 -18.35 18.50
C LYS A 201 -0.05 -18.55 18.69
N GLN A 202 -0.79 -18.57 17.58
CA GLN A 202 -2.22 -18.86 17.56
C GLN A 202 -2.44 -20.30 17.09
N ASP A 203 -3.26 -21.04 17.84
CA ASP A 203 -3.52 -22.45 17.57
C ASP A 203 -4.62 -22.66 16.53
N ASN A 204 -5.59 -21.74 16.49
CA ASN A 204 -6.71 -21.76 15.57
C ASN A 204 -7.29 -20.35 15.38
N PHE A 205 -8.26 -20.25 14.48
CA PHE A 205 -8.92 -19.00 14.13
C PHE A 205 -9.81 -18.45 15.25
N ASP A 206 -10.40 -19.30 16.09
CA ASP A 206 -11.28 -18.88 17.20
C ASP A 206 -10.54 -18.04 18.23
N ASN A 207 -9.22 -18.22 18.38
CA ASN A 207 -8.42 -17.34 19.22
C ASN A 207 -8.48 -15.87 18.76
N LEU A 208 -8.58 -15.61 17.45
CA LEU A 208 -8.73 -14.25 16.93
C LEU A 208 -10.11 -13.67 17.28
N ILE A 209 -11.15 -14.50 17.25
CA ILE A 209 -12.52 -14.12 17.66
C ILE A 209 -12.52 -13.74 19.14
N ASN A 210 -11.88 -14.55 19.98
CA ASN A 210 -11.77 -14.30 21.42
C ASN A 210 -11.07 -12.97 21.75
N ILE A 211 -10.16 -12.47 20.89
CA ILE A 211 -9.55 -11.15 21.07
C ILE A 211 -10.58 -10.04 20.88
N ILE A 212 -11.47 -10.16 19.89
CA ILE A 212 -12.54 -9.16 19.65
C ILE A 212 -13.54 -9.12 20.80
N GLU A 213 -13.88 -10.29 21.36
CA GLU A 213 -14.81 -10.36 22.50
C GLU A 213 -14.29 -9.64 23.75
N LYS A 214 -12.95 -9.48 23.88
CA LYS A 214 -12.33 -8.67 24.94
C LYS A 214 -12.50 -7.16 24.74
N ILE A 215 -12.91 -6.71 23.55
CA ILE A 215 -13.19 -5.30 23.24
C ILE A 215 -14.61 -4.98 23.75
N LYS A 216 -14.66 -4.44 24.97
CA LYS A 216 -15.90 -4.11 25.68
C LYS A 216 -16.41 -2.71 25.35
N CYS A 217 -15.52 -1.79 25.02
CA CYS A 217 -15.80 -0.36 24.84
C CYS A 217 -16.59 0.20 26.02
N ASN A 218 -15.87 0.59 27.08
CA ASN A 218 -16.50 1.14 28.25
C ASN A 218 -17.22 2.44 27.85
N ALA A 219 -18.48 2.58 28.25
CA ALA A 219 -19.18 3.84 28.11
C ALA A 219 -18.35 4.94 28.78
N VAL A 220 -18.34 6.12 28.18
CA VAL A 220 -17.63 7.32 28.66
C VAL A 220 -18.32 7.88 29.92
N GLU A 221 -18.61 7.05 30.91
CA GLU A 221 -19.12 7.46 32.22
C GLU A 221 -17.96 7.82 33.17
N ASP A 222 -16.76 7.29 32.94
CA ASP A 222 -15.59 7.46 33.83
C ASP A 222 -14.68 8.66 33.48
N PHE A 223 -15.07 9.48 32.50
CA PHE A 223 -14.33 10.70 32.09
C PHE A 223 -14.95 12.00 32.64
N ARG A 224 -16.04 11.90 33.42
CA ARG A 224 -16.68 13.04 34.07
C ARG A 224 -16.13 13.36 35.46
N GLU A 225 -15.44 12.43 36.12
CA GLU A 225 -14.98 12.65 37.51
C GLU A 225 -13.76 13.59 37.66
N THR A 226 -13.26 14.21 36.58
CA THR A 226 -12.14 15.19 36.66
C THR A 226 -12.43 16.54 36.00
N ARG A 227 -13.70 16.86 35.68
CA ARG A 227 -14.08 18.16 35.11
C ARG A 227 -15.20 18.89 35.84
N ASP A 228 -15.48 18.53 37.09
CA ASP A 228 -16.29 19.37 37.96
C ASP A 228 -15.39 20.47 38.56
N ILE A 229 -15.40 21.64 37.91
CA ILE A 229 -15.55 23.00 38.45
C ILE A 229 -15.57 23.93 37.24
N GLU A 230 -16.77 24.21 36.72
CA GLU A 230 -17.34 25.57 36.63
C GLU A 230 -18.65 25.50 35.84
N ASN A 231 -19.73 25.94 36.49
CA ASN A 231 -21.07 26.05 35.96
C ASN A 231 -21.14 27.07 34.82
N GLU A 232 -21.78 26.72 33.71
CA GLU A 232 -22.94 27.50 33.24
C GLU A 232 -23.80 26.66 32.29
N GLU A 233 -25.11 26.70 32.55
CA GLU A 233 -26.15 25.97 31.84
C GLU A 233 -26.25 26.47 30.39
N THR A 234 -26.09 25.58 29.42
CA THR A 234 -26.81 25.70 28.14
C THR A 234 -27.23 24.33 27.62
N GLU A 235 -28.52 24.28 27.32
CA GLU A 235 -29.36 23.24 26.75
C GLU A 235 -28.65 22.27 25.79
N VAL A 236 -28.81 20.97 26.06
CA VAL A 236 -28.34 19.88 25.22
C VAL A 236 -29.33 19.67 24.08
N ASP A 237 -29.06 20.30 22.94
CA ASP A 237 -29.69 19.91 21.68
C ASP A 237 -28.97 18.68 21.10
N PHE A 238 -29.59 17.52 21.27
CA PHE A 238 -29.27 16.32 20.50
C PHE A 238 -29.55 16.57 19.02
N LEU A 239 -28.52 16.86 18.23
CA LEU A 239 -28.63 16.89 16.77
C LEU A 239 -28.72 15.45 16.20
N PRO A 240 -29.80 15.10 15.49
CA PRO A 240 -29.98 13.78 14.90
C PRO A 240 -28.94 13.48 13.83
N LEU A 241 -28.34 12.29 13.91
CA LEU A 241 -27.42 11.70 12.94
C LEU A 241 -28.15 11.32 11.64
N HIS A 242 -28.74 12.28 10.92
CA HIS A 242 -29.46 12.04 9.66
C HIS A 242 -28.91 12.80 8.45
N ILE A 243 -27.73 13.40 8.54
CA ILE A 243 -27.14 14.19 7.44
C ILE A 243 -26.21 13.36 6.52
N PHE A 244 -25.80 12.14 6.89
CA PHE A 244 -24.87 11.35 6.05
C PHE A 244 -25.52 10.54 4.91
N ILE A 245 -26.85 10.52 4.78
CA ILE A 245 -27.54 9.79 3.69
C ILE A 245 -27.94 10.70 2.51
N SER A 246 -27.77 12.03 2.61
CA SER A 246 -28.19 12.94 1.52
C SER A 246 -27.10 13.29 0.50
N SER A 247 -25.83 12.94 0.73
CA SER A 247 -24.73 13.32 -0.19
C SER A 247 -24.44 12.28 -1.28
N ILE A 248 -24.82 11.01 -1.09
CA ILE A 248 -24.55 9.95 -2.08
C ILE A 248 -25.59 9.96 -3.21
N LEU A 249 -26.84 10.34 -2.93
CA LEU A 249 -27.89 10.42 -3.97
C LEU A 249 -27.64 11.57 -4.99
N SER A 250 -26.92 12.61 -4.59
CA SER A 250 -26.62 13.76 -5.46
C SER A 250 -25.59 13.45 -6.55
N LEU A 251 -24.65 12.54 -6.30
CA LEU A 251 -23.57 12.21 -7.26
C LEU A 251 -24.06 11.29 -8.40
N PHE A 252 -24.96 10.36 -8.10
CA PHE A 252 -25.55 9.48 -9.11
C PHE A 252 -26.53 10.22 -10.03
N GLY A 253 -27.25 11.22 -9.52
CA GLY A 253 -28.12 12.07 -10.33
C GLY A 253 -27.34 12.87 -11.38
N PHE A 254 -26.17 13.40 -11.03
CA PHE A 254 -25.32 14.14 -11.97
C PHE A 254 -24.70 13.25 -13.06
N LEU A 255 -24.28 12.04 -12.72
CA LEU A 255 -23.73 11.07 -13.69
C LEU A 255 -24.76 10.63 -14.74
N LEU A 256 -26.02 10.46 -14.33
CA LEU A 256 -27.10 10.12 -15.26
C LEU A 256 -27.39 11.26 -16.25
N ILE A 257 -27.35 12.52 -15.80
CA ILE A 257 -27.54 13.69 -16.68
C ILE A 257 -26.43 13.75 -17.74
N PHE A 258 -25.17 13.53 -17.37
CA PHE A 258 -24.06 13.49 -18.34
C PHE A 258 -24.19 12.33 -19.34
N PHE A 259 -24.68 11.16 -18.90
CA PHE A 259 -24.94 10.03 -19.78
C PHE A 259 -26.03 10.34 -20.81
N PHE A 260 -27.15 10.95 -20.39
CA PHE A 260 -28.21 11.36 -21.31
C PHE A 260 -27.77 12.46 -22.26
N LEU A 261 -27.01 13.46 -21.80
CA LEU A 261 -26.43 14.49 -22.66
C LEU A 261 -25.42 13.91 -23.68
N TYR A 262 -24.62 12.93 -23.28
CA TYR A 262 -23.71 12.25 -24.21
C TYR A 262 -24.47 11.52 -25.34
N GLN A 263 -25.64 10.96 -25.04
CA GLN A 263 -26.44 10.22 -26.01
C GLN A 263 -27.34 11.12 -26.88
N ALA A 264 -27.83 12.25 -26.35
CA ALA A 264 -28.82 13.11 -27.02
C ALA A 264 -28.24 14.34 -27.75
N THR A 265 -27.01 14.77 -27.44
CA THR A 265 -26.36 15.93 -28.10
C THR A 265 -25.28 15.48 -29.09
N PRO A 266 -24.92 16.27 -30.14
CA PRO A 266 -23.95 15.87 -31.16
C PRO A 266 -22.49 15.90 -30.67
N PHE A 267 -22.29 15.91 -29.35
CA PHE A 267 -20.99 15.87 -28.68
C PHE A 267 -20.22 14.57 -28.96
N ARG A 268 -20.92 13.45 -29.16
CA ARG A 268 -20.31 12.16 -29.55
C ARG A 268 -19.49 12.28 -30.84
N SER A 269 -20.05 12.93 -31.86
CA SER A 269 -19.36 13.17 -33.14
C SER A 269 -18.17 14.12 -32.99
N TRP A 270 -18.28 15.14 -32.13
CA TRP A 270 -17.18 16.08 -31.87
C TRP A 270 -16.03 15.43 -31.11
N PHE A 271 -16.32 14.59 -30.11
CA PHE A 271 -15.33 13.88 -29.31
C PHE A 271 -14.58 12.82 -30.12
N ASP A 272 -15.30 12.01 -30.90
CA ASP A 272 -14.71 11.01 -31.79
C ASP A 272 -13.78 11.67 -32.83
N ARG A 273 -14.18 12.83 -33.37
CA ARG A 273 -13.36 13.60 -34.32
C ARG A 273 -12.09 14.17 -33.70
N LYS A 274 -12.12 14.60 -32.42
CA LYS A 274 -10.93 15.11 -31.72
C LYS A 274 -9.96 14.00 -31.32
N ILE A 275 -10.44 12.86 -30.83
CA ILE A 275 -9.59 11.71 -30.48
C ILE A 275 -8.94 11.12 -31.73
N ARG A 276 -9.73 10.93 -32.81
CA ARG A 276 -9.21 10.37 -34.06
C ARG A 276 -8.13 11.27 -34.69
N LYS A 277 -8.25 12.61 -34.57
CA LYS A 277 -7.19 13.54 -34.98
C LYS A 277 -5.92 13.42 -34.12
N LYS A 278 -6.02 13.22 -32.81
CA LYS A 278 -4.85 13.03 -31.94
C LYS A 278 -4.09 11.73 -32.23
N ILE A 279 -4.79 10.64 -32.55
CA ILE A 279 -4.15 9.36 -32.91
C ILE A 279 -3.35 9.46 -34.22
N ILE A 280 -3.84 10.22 -35.21
CA ILE A 280 -3.13 10.43 -36.47
C ILE A 280 -1.84 11.26 -36.27
N PHE A 281 -1.85 12.26 -35.38
CA PHE A 281 -0.65 13.05 -35.07
C PHE A 281 0.41 12.24 -34.29
N ALA A 282 0.01 11.32 -33.41
CA ALA A 282 0.95 10.48 -32.67
C ALA A 282 1.70 9.47 -33.58
N ASN A 283 1.05 8.98 -34.63
CA ASN A 283 1.67 8.05 -35.57
C ASN A 283 2.67 8.72 -36.53
N ASN A 284 2.54 10.03 -36.78
CA ASN A 284 3.45 10.77 -37.66
C ASN A 284 4.69 11.33 -36.92
N ALA A 285 4.70 11.33 -35.58
CA ALA A 285 5.81 11.85 -34.78
C ALA A 285 6.83 10.77 -34.36
N ASN A 286 6.60 9.50 -34.73
CA ASN A 286 7.46 8.37 -34.36
C ASN A 286 8.53 8.01 -35.41
N ASP A 287 8.61 8.74 -36.53
CA ASP A 287 9.60 8.50 -37.59
C ASP A 287 10.84 9.40 -37.49
N ASP A 288 10.87 10.35 -36.54
CA ASP A 288 12.04 11.21 -36.36
C ASP A 288 12.22 11.53 -34.88
N VAL A 289 13.27 10.93 -34.28
CA VAL A 289 14.07 11.37 -33.11
C VAL A 289 14.65 10.13 -32.42
N SER A 290 15.75 9.64 -32.99
CA SER A 290 16.81 8.98 -32.23
C SER A 290 17.67 10.04 -31.54
N HIS A 291 18.20 9.66 -30.36
CA HIS A 291 19.21 10.37 -29.54
C HIS A 291 18.73 11.48 -28.60
N LYS A 292 18.41 11.10 -27.35
CA LYS A 292 19.05 11.68 -26.15
C LYS A 292 18.73 10.84 -24.90
N ILE A 293 19.78 10.29 -24.30
CA ILE A 293 19.75 9.76 -22.93
C ILE A 293 19.69 10.97 -22.00
N LEU A 294 18.70 11.01 -21.10
CA LEU A 294 18.69 11.89 -19.94
C LEU A 294 18.33 11.07 -18.71
N GLU A 295 19.17 11.20 -17.69
CA GLU A 295 18.95 10.76 -16.32
C GLU A 295 17.64 11.35 -15.80
N ASP A 296 16.71 10.51 -15.35
CA ASP A 296 15.69 10.90 -14.40
C ASP A 296 15.82 9.98 -13.18
N SER A 297 16.22 10.59 -12.06
CA SER A 297 16.10 10.03 -10.72
C SER A 297 14.62 9.93 -10.35
N CYS A 298 14.25 8.90 -9.59
CA CYS A 298 12.91 8.75 -9.01
C CYS A 298 12.68 9.78 -7.89
N GLU A 299 12.60 11.07 -8.23
CA GLU A 299 12.33 12.14 -7.28
C GLU A 299 11.01 12.86 -7.60
N TYR A 300 10.18 13.03 -6.57
CA TYR A 300 8.83 13.58 -6.62
C TYR A 300 8.88 15.11 -6.87
N PRO A 301 8.12 15.71 -7.81
CA PRO A 301 8.02 17.16 -7.87
C PRO A 301 7.06 17.64 -6.79
N LYS A 302 7.59 18.20 -5.69
CA LYS A 302 6.81 19.05 -4.79
C LYS A 302 6.47 20.35 -5.52
N THR A 303 5.20 20.55 -5.80
CA THR A 303 4.65 21.85 -6.18
C THR A 303 4.77 22.81 -5.00
N ASN A 304 5.56 23.87 -5.18
CA ASN A 304 5.33 25.14 -4.50
C ASN A 304 5.69 26.26 -5.48
N SER A 305 4.66 26.99 -5.88
CA SER A 305 4.74 28.27 -6.55
C SER A 305 5.35 29.30 -5.60
N TYR A 306 6.39 30.00 -6.01
CA TYR A 306 6.49 31.47 -5.94
C TYR A 306 7.66 31.91 -6.84
N SER A 307 7.48 33.09 -7.42
CA SER A 307 8.31 33.76 -8.41
C SER A 307 9.79 33.83 -8.02
N ASP A 308 10.68 33.82 -9.02
CA ASP A 308 11.36 35.07 -9.38
C ASP A 308 12.05 34.97 -10.74
N GLU A 309 11.91 36.09 -11.42
CA GLU A 309 12.29 36.49 -12.76
C GLU A 309 13.81 36.68 -12.84
N TYR A 310 14.49 35.91 -13.71
CA TYR A 310 15.83 36.27 -14.17
C TYR A 310 15.98 36.06 -15.67
N HIS A 311 16.01 37.18 -16.37
CA HIS A 311 16.45 37.33 -17.74
C HIS A 311 17.94 36.98 -17.87
N VAL A 312 18.29 36.12 -18.84
CA VAL A 312 19.67 36.06 -19.34
C VAL A 312 19.64 36.06 -20.86
N LEU A 313 20.23 37.10 -21.43
CA LEU A 313 20.39 37.38 -22.86
C LEU A 313 21.28 36.34 -23.56
N TYR A 314 20.92 36.03 -24.80
CA TYR A 314 21.78 35.38 -25.79
C TYR A 314 22.96 36.29 -26.19
N ASN A 315 24.15 35.71 -26.34
CA ASN A 315 25.16 36.23 -27.25
C ASN A 315 25.72 35.10 -28.11
N PHE A 316 25.44 35.19 -29.41
CA PHE A 316 26.21 34.58 -30.49
C PHE A 316 27.32 35.57 -30.86
N VAL A 317 28.56 35.11 -30.97
CA VAL A 317 29.57 35.71 -31.84
C VAL A 317 30.34 34.58 -32.52
N ALA A 318 30.39 34.65 -33.85
CA ALA A 318 31.16 33.81 -34.74
C ALA A 318 32.58 34.35 -34.95
N ASP A 319 33.46 33.44 -35.34
CA ASP A 319 34.65 33.55 -36.19
C ASP A 319 35.77 34.55 -35.85
N ASN A 320 36.98 33.97 -35.70
CA ASN A 320 38.10 34.22 -36.60
C ASN A 320 38.97 32.97 -36.73
#